data_AF-A0A517DSZ4-F1
#
_entry.id   AF-A0A517DSZ4-F1
#
_cell.length_a   1.000
_cell.length_b   1.000
_cell.length_c   1.000
_cell.angle_alpha   90.00
_cell.angle_beta   90.00
_cell.angle_gamma   90.00
#
_symmetry.space_group_name_H-M   'P 1'
#
loop_
_entity.id
_entity.type
_entity.pdbx_description
1 polymer ?
#
loop_
_entity_poly.entity_id
_entity_poly.type
_entity_poly.pdbx_seq_one_letter_code
_entity_poly.pdbx_strand_id
1 'polypeptide(L)' 'MAGASTIWVNGDMSEQISDFNGEYVLITTSNMQRIPLGQTLESAIEKLKELGRYDIAAQLR' A
#
# COMPACT_ATOMS: atom_id res chain seq x y z
N MET A 1 -13.81 -11.90 11.08
CA MET A 1 -13.55 -10.58 10.45
C MET A 1 -12.17 -10.69 9.83
N ALA A 2 -12.07 -10.86 8.51
CA ALA A 2 -10.77 -11.00 7.86
C ALA A 2 -10.03 -9.67 8.01
N GLY A 3 -9.06 -9.63 8.94
CA GLY A 3 -8.37 -8.44 9.34
C GLY A 3 -7.43 -7.99 8.24
N ALA A 4 -7.70 -6.83 7.65
CA ALA A 4 -6.71 -6.17 6.82
C ALA A 4 -5.52 -5.80 7.71
N SER A 5 -4.35 -6.37 7.44
CA SER A 5 -3.15 -6.05 8.21
C SER A 5 -2.56 -4.77 7.63
N THR A 6 -2.45 -3.72 8.44
CA THR A 6 -1.82 -2.48 7.97
C THR A 6 -0.31 -2.69 7.94
N ILE A 7 0.26 -2.67 6.73
CA ILE A 7 1.67 -2.91 6.45
C ILE A 7 2.45 -1.61 6.57
N TRP A 8 1.85 -0.51 6.13
CA TRP A 8 2.47 0.80 6.14
C TRP A 8 1.41 1.87 6.31
N VAL A 9 1.77 2.98 6.94
CA VAL A 9 0.96 4.18 7.04
C VAL A 9 1.88 5.38 6.94
N ASN A 10 1.47 6.40 6.20
CA ASN A 10 2.24 7.62 6.10
C ASN A 10 2.12 8.45 7.39
N GLY A 11 3.04 9.39 7.59
CA GLY A 11 3.12 10.16 8.85
C GLY A 11 1.89 11.03 9.14
N ASP A 12 1.13 11.43 8.11
CA ASP A 12 -0.08 12.23 8.28
C ASP A 12 -1.37 11.40 8.29
N MET A 13 -1.25 10.06 8.20
CA MET A 13 -2.37 9.11 8.12
C MET A 13 -3.30 9.33 6.92
N SER A 14 -2.85 10.06 5.89
CA SER A 14 -3.57 10.20 4.62
C SER A 14 -3.48 8.96 3.74
N GLU A 15 -2.48 8.12 3.94
CA GLU A 15 -2.21 6.97 3.07
C GLU A 15 -1.75 5.78 3.89
N GLN A 16 -2.24 4.61 3.54
CA GLN A 16 -1.87 3.37 4.18
C GLN A 16 -1.81 2.24 3.16
N ILE A 17 -0.92 1.29 3.38
CA ILE A 17 -0.93 0.03 2.65
C ILE A 17 -1.47 -1.02 3.60
N SER A 18 -2.49 -1.72 3.14
CA SER A 18 -3.08 -2.83 3.87
C SER A 18 -2.97 -4.11 3.05
N ASP A 19 -2.62 -5.20 3.72
CA ASP A 19 -2.72 -6.54 3.19
C ASP A 19 -4.12 -7.09 3.43
N PHE A 20 -4.81 -7.40 2.34
CA PHE A 20 -6.10 -8.06 2.33
C PHE A 20 -5.91 -9.50 1.86
N ASN A 21 -5.59 -10.39 2.81
CA ASN A 21 -5.49 -11.82 2.54
C ASN A 21 -4.47 -12.15 1.42
N GLY A 22 -3.30 -11.49 1.48
CA GLY A 22 -2.24 -11.62 0.48
C GLY A 22 -2.37 -10.66 -0.71
N GLU A 23 -3.30 -9.71 -0.70
CA GLU A 23 -3.35 -8.62 -1.68
C GLU A 23 -3.00 -7.28 -1.02
N TYR A 24 -1.90 -6.68 -1.45
CA TYR A 24 -1.46 -5.37 -0.99
C TYR A 24 -2.23 -4.28 -1.71
N VAL A 25 -2.84 -3.39 -0.94
CA VAL A 25 -3.65 -2.29 -1.45
C VAL A 25 -3.21 -0.99 -0.80
N LEU A 26 -2.86 0.00 -1.62
CA LEU A 26 -2.68 1.38 -1.18
C LEU A 26 -4.06 2.03 -1.05
N ILE A 27 -4.40 2.43 0.17
CA ILE A 27 -5.61 3.15 0.50
C ILE A 27 -5.21 4.59 0.79
N THR A 28 -5.86 5.53 0.11
CA THR A 28 -5.69 6.96 0.34
C THR A 28 -6.97 7.48 0.98
N THR A 29 -6.88 8.05 2.19
CA THR A 29 -8.03 8.48 2.99
C THR A 29 -8.62 9.79 2.47
N SER A 30 -7.79 10.62 1.83
CA SER A 30 -8.20 11.90 1.22
C SER A 30 -9.32 11.76 0.18
N ASN A 31 -9.35 10.66 -0.58
CA ASN A 31 -10.33 10.43 -1.64
C ASN A 31 -10.93 9.01 -1.61
N MET A 32 -10.61 8.24 -0.55
CA MET A 32 -10.99 6.84 -0.36
C MET A 32 -10.60 5.92 -1.54
N GLN A 33 -9.60 6.30 -2.34
CA GLN A 33 -9.13 5.47 -3.44
C GLN A 33 -8.34 4.29 -2.90
N ARG A 34 -8.58 3.13 -3.52
CA ARG A 34 -7.90 1.88 -3.27
C ARG A 34 -7.18 1.47 -4.54
N ILE A 35 -5.86 1.41 -4.49
CA ILE A 35 -5.02 1.05 -5.61
C ILE A 35 -4.41 -0.31 -5.30
N PRO A 36 -4.77 -1.37 -6.04
CA PRO A 36 -4.15 -2.67 -5.87
C PRO A 36 -2.68 -2.57 -6.29
N LEU A 37 -1.79 -2.93 -5.38
CA LEU A 37 -0.35 -2.92 -5.59
C LEU A 37 0.16 -4.30 -6.06
N GLY A 38 -0.53 -5.37 -5.68
CA GLY A 38 -0.21 -6.74 -6.11
C GLY A 38 -0.33 -7.73 -4.97
N GLN A 39 -0.01 -9.00 -5.25
CA GLN A 39 -0.16 -10.08 -4.27
C GLN A 39 1.11 -10.38 -3.46
N THR A 40 2.22 -9.77 -3.83
CA THR A 40 3.50 -9.93 -3.13
C THR A 40 4.06 -8.56 -2.80
N LEU A 41 4.92 -8.50 -1.78
CA LEU A 41 5.63 -7.27 -1.42
C LEU A 41 6.47 -6.75 -2.61
N GLU A 42 7.09 -7.67 -3.36
CA GLU A 42 7.87 -7.33 -4.57
C GLU A 42 7.00 -6.66 -5.64
N SER A 43 5.87 -7.28 -5.99
CA SER A 43 4.93 -6.68 -6.95
C SER A 43 4.39 -5.34 -6.45
N ALA A 44 4.15 -5.22 -5.14
CA ALA A 44 3.69 -3.97 -4.56
C ALA A 44 4.73 -2.85 -4.67
N ILE A 45 6.00 -3.17 -4.41
CA ILE A 45 7.13 -2.25 -4.57
C ILE A 45 7.29 -1.84 -6.03
N GLU A 46 7.22 -2.78 -6.97
CA GLU A 46 7.29 -2.49 -8.40
C GLU A 46 6.13 -1.57 -8.82
N LYS A 47 4.90 -1.88 -8.38
CA LYS A 47 3.73 -1.08 -8.71
C LYS A 47 3.82 0.34 -8.15
N LEU A 48 4.31 0.50 -6.93
CA LEU A 48 4.57 1.81 -6.35
C LEU A 48 5.61 2.60 -7.15
N LYS A 49 6.67 1.95 -7.62
CA LYS A 49 7.67 2.59 -8.51
C LYS A 49 7.05 3.02 -9.84
N GLU A 50 6.20 2.19 -10.45
CA GLU A 50 5.45 2.55 -11.67
C GLU A 50 4.54 3.76 -11.45
N LEU A 51 3.93 3.88 -10.27
CA LEU A 51 3.09 5.02 -9.87
C LEU A 51 3.90 6.27 -9.48
N GLY A 52 5.24 6.21 -9.52
CA GLY A 52 6.12 7.30 -9.09
C GLY A 52 6.21 7.46 -7.57
N ARG A 53 5.69 6.51 -6.79
CA ARG A 53 5.67 6.51 -5.32
C ARG A 53 6.90 5.83 -4.72
N TYR A 54 8.07 6.30 -5.15
CA TYR A 54 9.37 5.80 -4.66
C TYR A 54 9.56 6.03 -3.15
N ASP A 55 8.90 7.06 -2.60
CA ASP A 55 8.86 7.39 -1.18
C ASP A 55 8.27 6.26 -0.32
N ILE A 56 7.20 5.62 -0.81
CA ILE A 56 6.57 4.49 -0.11
C ILE A 56 7.36 3.21 -0.38
N ALA A 57 7.78 2.99 -1.62
CA ALA A 57 8.54 1.81 -2.02
C ALA A 57 9.86 1.66 -1.23
N ALA A 58 10.49 2.77 -0.84
CA ALA A 58 11.70 2.75 -0.03
C ALA A 58 11.47 2.35 1.44
N GLN A 59 10.24 2.51 1.94
CA GLN A 59 9.86 2.21 3.32
C GLN A 59 9.34 0.77 3.49
N LEU A 60 8.81 0.19 2.41
CA LEU A 60 8.49 -1.24 2.34
C LEU A 60 9.80 -2.02 2.17
N ARG A 61 10.44 -2.36 3.28
CA ARG A 61 11.75 -3.04 3.31
C ARG A 61 11.72 -4.30 4.17
#